data_AF-A0A4U9HD76-F1
#
_entry.id   AF-A0A4U9HD76-F1
#
_cell.length_a   1.000
_cell.length_b   1.000
_cell.length_c   1.000
_cell.angle_alpha   90.00
_cell.angle_beta   90.00
_cell.angle_gamma   90.00
#
_symmetry.space_group_name_H-M   'P 1'
#
loop_
_entity.id
_entity.type
_entity.pdbx_description
1 polymer ?
#
loop_
_entity_poly.entity_id
_entity_poly.type
_entity_poly.pdbx_seq_one_letter_code
_entity_poly.pdbx_strand_id
1 'polypeptide(L)'
;MSDIALTVSILALVAVVGLWIGNIKIRGVGFGIGGVLFGGIFVGHFADQLGIVLSAQMLHFIQEFGLILFVYTIGIQVGPGFFASLRVSGLRLNLFAMGIVVMGGLVTALLHKLFAIPLPVVLGIFSGAVTNTPALGAGQQILRDLGIEPGIVDHMGMS
;
A
#
# COMPACT_ATOMS: atom_id res chain seq x y z
N MET A 1 5.88 -29.07 0.32
CA MET A 1 4.77 -28.36 1.00
C MET A 1 3.98 -27.62 -0.07
N SER A 2 2.68 -27.38 0.09
CA SER A 2 1.94 -26.56 -0.89
C SER A 2 2.50 -25.13 -0.89
N ASP A 3 2.67 -24.53 -2.07
CA ASP A 3 3.20 -23.16 -2.23
C ASP A 3 2.36 -22.14 -1.44
N ILE A 4 1.05 -22.40 -1.30
CA ILE A 4 0.14 -21.61 -0.49
C ILE A 4 0.50 -21.73 0.99
N ALA A 5 0.70 -22.95 1.50
CA ALA A 5 1.04 -23.18 2.91
C ALA A 5 2.39 -22.53 3.27
N LEU A 6 3.35 -22.60 2.36
CA LEU A 6 4.64 -21.96 2.52
C LEU A 6 4.49 -20.44 2.56
N THR A 7 3.73 -19.86 1.62
CA THR A 7 3.49 -18.42 1.56
C THR A 7 2.81 -17.91 2.82
N VAL A 8 1.77 -18.60 3.31
CA VAL A 8 1.09 -18.26 4.57
C VAL A 8 2.05 -18.34 5.75
N SER A 9 2.92 -19.35 5.80
CA SER A 9 3.91 -19.48 6.87
C SER A 9 4.92 -18.33 6.88
N ILE A 10 5.37 -17.89 5.69
CA ILE A 10 6.26 -16.74 5.56
C ILE A 10 5.56 -15.44 5.94
N LEU A 11 4.30 -15.24 5.54
CA LEU A 11 3.55 -14.06 5.93
C LEU A 11 3.27 -14.01 7.44
N ALA A 12 3.07 -15.16 8.08
CA ALA A 12 3.03 -15.26 9.54
C ALA A 12 4.37 -14.89 10.17
N LEU A 13 5.49 -15.34 9.61
CA LEU A 13 6.83 -14.96 10.06
C LEU A 13 7.06 -13.44 9.91
N VAL A 14 6.67 -12.86 8.78
CA VAL A 14 6.69 -11.40 8.54
C VAL A 14 5.92 -10.67 9.62
N ALA A 15 4.71 -11.13 9.97
CA ALA A 15 3.90 -10.51 11.01
C ALA A 15 4.59 -10.59 12.38
N VAL A 16 5.14 -11.75 12.75
CA VAL A 16 5.85 -11.94 14.03
C VAL A 16 7.08 -11.06 14.12
N VAL A 17 7.98 -11.13 13.12
CA VAL A 17 9.22 -10.33 13.08
C VAL A 17 8.89 -8.85 13.00
N GLY A 18 7.92 -8.47 12.18
CA GLY A 18 7.50 -7.10 11.98
C GLY A 18 6.90 -6.45 13.23
N LEU A 19 5.99 -7.15 13.92
CA LEU A 19 5.44 -6.70 15.19
C LEU A 19 6.49 -6.67 16.30
N TRP A 20 7.44 -7.62 16.29
CA TRP A 20 8.56 -7.61 17.22
C TRP A 20 9.45 -6.37 17.01
N ILE A 21 9.85 -6.07 15.77
CA ILE A 21 10.58 -4.84 15.40
C ILE A 21 9.78 -3.60 15.80
N GLY A 22 8.46 -3.59 15.55
CA GLY A 22 7.57 -2.49 15.90
C GLY A 22 7.53 -2.15 17.39
N ASN A 23 7.74 -3.15 18.25
CA ASN A 23 7.80 -2.99 19.70
C ASN A 23 9.16 -2.51 20.24
N ILE A 24 10.21 -2.51 19.40
CA ILE A 24 11.52 -2.00 19.80
C ILE A 24 11.41 -0.48 20.00
N LYS A 25 11.73 -0.02 21.21
CA LYS A 25 11.74 1.39 21.59
C LYS A 25 13.16 1.89 21.66
N ILE A 26 13.46 2.94 20.91
CA ILE A 26 14.74 3.65 20.97
C ILE A 26 14.48 5.01 21.58
N ARG A 27 15.12 5.31 22.72
CA ARG A 27 14.98 6.60 23.44
C ARG A 27 13.52 7.01 23.72
N GLY A 28 12.66 6.03 23.99
CA GLY A 28 11.24 6.26 24.30
C GLY A 28 10.30 6.33 23.08
N VAL A 29 10.83 6.34 21.85
CA VAL A 29 10.05 6.28 20.61
C VAL A 29 10.06 4.86 20.05
N GLY A 30 8.88 4.28 19.84
CA GLY A 30 8.72 2.96 19.21
C GLY A 30 8.44 3.07 17.70
N PHE A 31 8.85 2.07 16.93
CA PHE A 31 8.57 2.00 15.48
C PHE A 31 7.08 1.77 15.18
N GLY A 32 6.33 1.20 16.12
CA GLY A 32 4.89 0.95 15.98
C GLY A 32 4.58 0.01 14.82
N ILE A 33 3.45 0.23 14.15
CA ILE A 33 3.01 -0.59 13.01
C ILE A 33 4.00 -0.50 11.83
N GLY A 34 4.78 0.57 11.73
CA GLY A 34 5.85 0.71 10.75
C GLY A 34 6.91 -0.41 10.81
N GLY A 35 7.08 -1.05 11.97
CA GLY A 35 7.94 -2.23 12.10
C GLY A 35 7.54 -3.40 11.21
N VAL A 36 6.24 -3.53 10.88
CA VAL A 36 5.73 -4.59 9.99
C VAL A 36 6.24 -4.42 8.55
N LEU A 37 6.38 -3.18 8.08
CA LEU A 37 6.98 -2.87 6.78
C LEU A 37 8.45 -3.34 6.73
N PHE A 38 9.23 -2.99 7.74
CA PHE A 38 10.63 -3.41 7.83
C PHE A 38 10.79 -4.92 8.00
N GLY A 39 9.91 -5.56 8.76
CA GLY A 39 9.84 -7.02 8.88
C GLY A 39 9.56 -7.69 7.53
N GLY A 40 8.64 -7.12 6.74
CA GLY A 40 8.34 -7.58 5.38
C GLY A 40 9.53 -7.47 4.44
N ILE A 41 10.22 -6.32 4.43
CA ILE A 41 11.44 -6.11 3.62
C ILE A 41 12.53 -7.08 4.03
N PHE A 42 12.75 -7.25 5.34
CA PHE A 42 13.79 -8.13 5.87
C PHE A 42 13.52 -9.60 5.51
N VAL A 43 12.36 -10.13 5.88
CA VAL A 43 12.01 -11.54 5.61
C VAL A 43 11.88 -11.80 4.10
N GLY A 44 11.34 -10.84 3.34
CA GLY A 44 11.23 -10.93 1.89
C GLY A 44 12.60 -11.02 1.20
N HIS A 45 13.58 -10.21 1.63
CA HIS A 45 14.95 -10.26 1.11
C HIS A 45 15.61 -11.64 1.33
N PHE A 46 15.47 -12.21 2.53
CA PHE A 46 16.01 -13.55 2.80
C PHE A 46 15.24 -14.66 2.08
N ALA A 47 13.92 -14.53 1.92
CA ALA A 47 13.12 -15.49 1.17
C ALA A 47 13.56 -15.55 -0.30
N ASP A 48 13.83 -14.39 -0.91
CA ASP A 48 14.36 -14.30 -2.29
C ASP A 48 15.76 -14.90 -2.41
N GLN A 49 16.68 -14.58 -1.49
CA GLN A 49 18.03 -15.16 -1.47
C GLN A 49 18.04 -16.69 -1.31
N LEU A 50 17.06 -17.24 -0.60
CA LEU A 50 16.88 -18.68 -0.41
C LEU A 50 16.15 -19.35 -1.58
N GLY A 51 15.76 -18.61 -2.62
CA GLY A 51 15.04 -19.12 -3.79
C GLY A 51 13.62 -19.57 -3.48
N ILE A 52 13.01 -19.01 -2.43
CA ILE A 52 11.66 -19.39 -2.01
C ILE A 52 10.63 -18.72 -2.93
N VAL A 53 9.96 -19.52 -3.74
CA VAL A 53 8.88 -19.05 -4.61
C VAL A 53 7.59 -18.91 -3.79
N LEU A 54 7.09 -17.69 -3.68
CA LEU A 54 5.81 -17.38 -3.05
C LEU A 54 4.68 -17.45 -4.08
N SER A 55 3.49 -17.89 -3.64
CA SER A 55 2.30 -17.91 -4.49
C SER A 55 1.81 -16.48 -4.73
N ALA A 56 1.87 -16.03 -5.99
CA ALA A 56 1.38 -14.72 -6.42
C ALA A 56 -0.13 -14.55 -6.13
N GLN A 57 -0.91 -15.62 -6.27
CA GLN A 57 -2.35 -15.64 -5.97
C GLN A 57 -2.59 -15.40 -4.48
N MET A 58 -1.79 -16.02 -3.61
CA MET A 58 -1.90 -15.85 -2.17
C MET A 58 -1.47 -14.44 -1.75
N LEU A 59 -0.34 -13.95 -2.25
CA LEU A 59 0.12 -12.57 -1.98
C LEU A 59 -0.94 -11.54 -2.38
N HIS A 60 -1.51 -11.69 -3.58
CA HIS A 60 -2.57 -10.82 -4.06
C HIS A 60 -3.82 -10.88 -3.17
N PHE A 61 -4.28 -12.08 -2.81
CA PHE A 61 -5.44 -12.23 -1.95
C PHE A 61 -5.22 -11.59 -0.58
N ILE A 62 -4.07 -11.78 0.06
CA ILE A 62 -3.77 -11.17 1.37
C ILE A 62 -3.67 -9.65 1.26
N GLN A 63 -3.13 -9.12 0.16
CA GLN A 63 -3.07 -7.69 -0.10
C GLN A 63 -4.48 -7.08 -0.20
N GLU A 64 -5.36 -7.64 -1.04
CA GLU A 64 -6.74 -7.19 -1.21
C GLU A 64 -7.55 -7.35 0.07
N PHE A 65 -7.46 -8.51 0.71
CA PHE A 65 -8.15 -8.78 1.96
C PHE A 65 -7.72 -7.84 3.08
N GLY A 66 -6.40 -7.61 3.23
CA GLY A 66 -5.85 -6.66 4.19
C GLY A 66 -6.30 -5.23 3.91
N LEU A 67 -6.34 -4.81 2.64
CA LEU A 67 -6.83 -3.51 2.23
C LEU A 67 -8.32 -3.32 2.57
N ILE A 68 -9.16 -4.32 2.30
CA ILE A 68 -10.59 -4.30 2.63
C ILE A 68 -10.77 -4.12 4.15
N LEU A 69 -10.07 -4.92 4.96
CA LEU A 69 -10.13 -4.81 6.42
C LEU A 69 -9.64 -3.44 6.90
N PHE A 70 -8.56 -2.91 6.32
CA PHE A 70 -8.03 -1.59 6.63
C PHE A 70 -9.04 -0.47 6.33
N VAL A 71 -9.61 -0.44 5.12
CA VAL A 71 -10.59 0.57 4.72
C VAL A 71 -11.88 0.44 5.55
N TYR A 72 -12.33 -0.79 5.82
CA TYR A 72 -13.50 -1.05 6.66
C TYR A 72 -13.32 -0.53 8.09
N THR A 73 -12.18 -0.81 8.71
CA THR A 73 -11.88 -0.34 10.08
C THR A 73 -11.78 1.18 10.16
N ILE A 74 -11.14 1.84 9.19
CA ILE A 74 -11.14 3.30 9.08
C ILE A 74 -12.57 3.83 8.92
N GLY A 75 -13.38 3.21 8.06
CA GLY A 75 -14.77 3.61 7.83
C GLY A 75 -15.61 3.62 9.09
N ILE A 76 -15.48 2.59 9.93
CA ILE A 76 -16.19 2.49 11.21
C ILE A 76 -15.64 3.48 12.26
N GLN A 77 -14.32 3.64 12.36
CA GLN A 77 -13.71 4.53 13.35
C GLN A 77 -13.97 6.01 13.05
N VAL A 78 -13.84 6.40 11.78
CA VAL A 78 -13.94 7.80 11.33
C VAL A 78 -15.39 8.18 10.98
N GLY A 79 -16.25 7.20 10.66
CA GLY A 79 -17.64 7.41 10.24
C GLY A 79 -18.49 8.30 11.18
N PRO A 80 -18.54 8.02 12.50
CA PRO A 80 -19.32 8.85 13.44
C PRO A 80 -18.82 10.30 13.51
N GLY A 81 -17.50 10.52 13.38
CA GLY A 81 -16.89 11.85 13.41
C GLY A 81 -17.03 12.63 12.09
N PHE A 82 -17.34 11.96 10.99
CA PHE A 82 -17.45 12.58 9.66
C PHE A 82 -18.56 13.63 9.62
N PHE A 83 -19.78 13.29 10.04
CA PHE A 83 -20.91 14.24 10.02
C PHE A 83 -20.75 15.39 11.03
N ALA A 84 -20.14 15.10 12.18
CA ALA A 84 -19.82 16.13 13.17
C ALA A 84 -18.79 17.13 12.62
N SER A 85 -17.74 16.64 11.95
CA SER A 85 -16.71 17.49 11.35
C SER A 85 -17.27 18.36 10.22
N LEU A 86 -18.18 17.84 9.38
CA LEU A 86 -18.83 18.62 8.31
C LEU A 86 -19.59 19.85 8.83
N ARG A 87 -20.22 19.77 10.02
CA ARG A 87 -21.03 20.86 10.59
C ARG A 87 -20.22 22.02 11.18
N VAL A 88 -18.98 21.79 11.60
CA VAL A 88 -18.14 22.81 12.27
C VAL A 88 -16.92 23.11 11.40
N SER A 89 -17.01 24.13 10.54
CA SER A 89 -15.96 24.49 9.56
C SER A 89 -15.53 23.39 8.58
N GLY A 90 -16.16 22.21 8.63
CA GLY A 90 -15.78 21.06 7.82
C GLY A 90 -15.95 21.25 6.33
N LEU A 91 -16.91 22.07 5.88
CA LEU A 91 -17.07 22.33 4.44
C LEU A 91 -15.81 22.99 3.85
N ARG A 92 -15.22 23.97 4.54
CA ARG A 92 -14.01 24.65 4.08
C ARG A 92 -12.80 23.70 4.08
N LEU A 93 -12.63 22.93 5.15
CA LEU A 93 -11.53 21.96 5.26
C LEU A 93 -11.66 20.80 4.26
N ASN A 94 -12.87 20.30 4.01
CA ASN A 94 -13.13 19.29 3.00
C ASN A 94 -12.86 19.82 1.59
N LEU A 95 -13.17 21.09 1.32
CA LEU A 95 -12.86 21.70 0.03
C LEU A 95 -11.34 21.81 -0.20
N PHE A 96 -10.58 22.16 0.84
CA PHE A 96 -9.11 22.12 0.78
C PHE A 96 -8.58 20.70 0.60
N ALA A 97 -9.09 19.72 1.34
CA ALA A 97 -8.70 18.32 1.22
C ALA A 97 -8.98 17.78 -0.20
N MET A 98 -10.18 18.05 -0.73
CA MET A 98 -10.55 17.72 -2.10
C MET A 98 -9.62 18.41 -3.10
N GLY A 99 -9.32 19.70 -2.89
CA GLY A 99 -8.38 20.45 -3.73
C GLY A 99 -6.99 19.83 -3.76
N ILE A 100 -6.45 19.41 -2.60
CA ILE A 100 -5.15 18.73 -2.53
C ILE A 100 -5.16 17.41 -3.29
N VAL A 101 -6.22 16.60 -3.14
CA VAL A 101 -6.35 15.31 -3.84
C VAL A 101 -6.43 15.51 -5.35
N VAL A 102 -7.28 16.44 -5.81
CA VAL A 102 -7.44 16.75 -7.24
C VAL A 102 -6.14 17.30 -7.82
N MET A 103 -5.47 18.22 -7.12
CA MET A 103 -4.18 18.76 -7.55
C MET A 103 -3.11 17.67 -7.63
N GLY A 104 -3.03 16.78 -6.64
CA GLY A 104 -2.13 15.63 -6.68
C GLY A 104 -2.39 14.74 -7.90
N GLY A 105 -3.65 14.45 -8.20
CA GLY A 105 -4.05 13.68 -9.38
C GLY A 105 -3.69 14.39 -10.70
N LEU A 106 -3.96 15.68 -10.80
CA LEU A 106 -3.63 16.50 -11.97
C LEU A 106 -2.12 16.56 -12.21
N VAL A 107 -1.32 16.84 -11.17
CA VAL A 107 0.14 16.87 -11.27
C VAL A 107 0.65 15.51 -11.74
N THR A 108 0.11 14.42 -11.19
CA THR A 108 0.57 13.08 -11.56
C THR A 108 0.17 12.70 -12.99
N ALA A 109 -1.01 13.10 -13.44
CA ALA A 109 -1.45 12.94 -14.84
C ALA A 109 -0.61 13.79 -15.82
N LEU A 110 -0.21 15.01 -15.42
CA LEU A 110 0.70 15.84 -16.20
C LEU A 110 2.09 15.20 -16.31
N LEU A 111 2.62 14.64 -15.22
CA LEU A 111 3.88 13.91 -15.24
C LEU A 111 3.84 12.70 -16.17
N HIS A 112 2.75 11.92 -16.14
CA HIS A 112 2.54 10.83 -17.08
C HIS A 112 2.60 11.29 -18.53
N LYS A 113 1.88 12.37 -18.88
CA LYS A 113 1.78 12.87 -20.25
C LYS A 113 3.07 13.54 -20.74
N LEU A 114 3.78 14.25 -19.87
CA LEU A 114 4.98 15.01 -20.24
C LEU A 114 6.23 14.14 -20.35
N PHE A 115 6.36 13.16 -19.45
CA PHE A 115 7.55 12.31 -19.35
C PHE A 115 7.31 10.87 -19.83
N ALA A 116 6.12 10.56 -20.34
CA ALA A 116 5.73 9.23 -20.82
C ALA A 116 5.97 8.10 -19.79
N ILE A 117 5.81 8.41 -18.49
CA ILE A 117 6.09 7.47 -17.40
C ILE A 117 5.00 6.38 -17.41
N PRO A 118 5.32 5.08 -17.29
CA PRO A 118 4.31 4.03 -17.28
C PRO A 118 3.24 4.21 -16.21
N LEU A 119 1.99 3.86 -16.53
CA LEU A 119 0.83 4.01 -15.62
C LEU A 119 1.07 3.38 -14.23
N PRO A 120 1.65 2.16 -14.10
CA PRO A 120 1.94 1.56 -12.80
C PRO A 120 2.90 2.39 -11.92
N VAL A 121 3.92 2.99 -12.54
CA VAL A 121 4.90 3.83 -11.84
C VAL A 121 4.27 5.15 -11.42
N VAL A 122 3.48 5.77 -12.30
CA VAL A 122 2.72 7.00 -12.03
C VAL A 122 1.75 6.82 -10.86
N LEU A 123 1.06 5.68 -10.77
CA LEU A 123 0.19 5.35 -9.64
C LEU A 123 0.98 5.15 -8.34
N GLY A 124 2.16 4.55 -8.41
CA GLY A 124 3.13 4.49 -7.31
C GLY A 124 3.54 5.88 -6.82
N ILE A 125 3.92 6.77 -7.74
CA ILE A 125 4.29 8.15 -7.43
C ILE A 125 3.11 8.89 -6.80
N PHE A 126 1.91 8.80 -7.37
CA PHE A 126 0.72 9.45 -6.85
C PHE A 126 0.44 9.02 -5.41
N SER A 127 0.29 7.72 -5.19
CA SER A 127 -0.04 7.15 -3.88
C SER A 127 1.02 7.47 -2.83
N GLY A 128 2.31 7.43 -3.17
CA GLY A 128 3.40 7.81 -2.29
C GLY A 128 3.43 9.31 -1.98
N ALA A 129 3.27 10.17 -2.99
CA ALA A 129 3.29 11.63 -2.83
C ALA A 129 2.14 12.14 -1.96
N VAL A 130 0.95 11.52 -2.06
CA VAL A 130 -0.20 11.83 -1.20
C VAL A 130 -0.24 10.99 0.08
N THR A 131 0.79 10.19 0.37
CA THR A 131 0.88 9.31 1.55
C THR A 131 -0.35 8.41 1.74
N ASN A 132 -0.94 7.95 0.64
CA ASN A 132 -2.20 7.20 0.61
C ASN A 132 -1.97 5.79 0.04
N THR A 133 -1.50 4.88 0.87
CA THR A 133 -1.26 3.47 0.51
C THR A 133 -2.52 2.75 -0.03
N PRO A 134 -3.74 2.99 0.49
CA PRO A 134 -4.97 2.46 -0.12
C PRO A 134 -5.17 2.85 -1.59
N ALA A 135 -4.75 4.06 -1.98
CA ALA A 135 -4.85 4.49 -3.37
C ALA A 135 -3.95 3.66 -4.30
N LEU A 136 -2.83 3.14 -3.82
CA LEU A 136 -1.98 2.23 -4.59
C LEU A 136 -2.69 0.91 -4.88
N GLY A 137 -3.31 0.31 -3.86
CA GLY A 137 -4.07 -0.94 -4.01
C GLY A 137 -5.24 -0.77 -4.99
N ALA A 138 -6.04 0.29 -4.82
CA ALA A 138 -7.12 0.61 -5.75
C ALA A 138 -6.62 0.87 -7.18
N GLY A 139 -5.49 1.56 -7.34
CA GLY A 139 -4.86 1.80 -8.64
C GLY A 139 -4.38 0.50 -9.30
N GLN A 140 -3.77 -0.40 -8.54
CA GLN A 140 -3.34 -1.71 -9.03
C GLN A 140 -4.51 -2.56 -9.50
N GLN A 141 -5.66 -2.50 -8.81
CA GLN A 141 -6.86 -3.19 -9.24
C GLN A 141 -7.40 -2.64 -10.57
N ILE A 142 -7.47 -1.30 -10.71
CA ILE A 142 -7.91 -0.67 -11.97
C ILE A 142 -7.00 -1.05 -13.14
N LEU A 143 -5.68 -1.11 -12.94
CA LEU A 143 -4.73 -1.54 -13.97
C LEU A 143 -5.03 -2.96 -14.49
N ARG A 144 -5.37 -3.87 -13.57
CA ARG A 144 -5.72 -5.26 -13.91
C ARG A 144 -7.04 -5.31 -14.68
N ASP A 145 -8.04 -4.54 -14.24
CA ASP A 145 -9.34 -4.45 -14.90
C ASP A 145 -9.22 -3.89 -16.33
N LEU A 146 -8.23 -3.02 -16.58
CA LEU A 146 -7.88 -2.50 -17.91
C LEU A 146 -7.04 -3.48 -18.76
N GLY A 147 -6.71 -4.66 -18.23
CA GLY A 147 -5.96 -5.70 -18.96
C GLY A 147 -4.46 -5.40 -19.14
N ILE A 148 -3.89 -4.50 -18.33
CA ILE A 148 -2.45 -4.21 -18.37
C ILE A 148 -1.71 -5.35 -17.65
N GLU A 149 -0.95 -6.17 -18.39
CA GLU A 149 -0.24 -7.32 -17.83
C GLU A 149 0.83 -6.90 -16.78
N PRO A 150 0.96 -7.66 -15.67
CA PRO A 150 1.97 -7.42 -14.63
C PRO A 150 3.43 -7.46 -15.14
N GLY A 151 3.70 -8.10 -16.27
CA GLY A 151 5.06 -8.31 -16.80
C GLY A 151 5.79 -7.05 -17.27
N ILE A 152 5.08 -5.94 -17.51
CA ILE A 152 5.72 -4.63 -17.77
C ILE A 152 6.29 -4.02 -16.48
N VAL A 153 5.85 -4.51 -15.31
CA VAL A 153 6.27 -4.02 -13.98
C VAL A 153 7.54 -4.74 -13.48
N ASP A 154 7.75 -6.01 -13.83
CA ASP A 154 8.87 -6.83 -13.34
C ASP A 154 10.21 -6.56 -14.06
N HIS A 155 10.20 -5.93 -15.25
CA HIS A 155 11.42 -5.61 -16.02
C HIS A 155 12.01 -4.22 -15.73
N MET A 156 11.42 -3.40 -14.85
CA MET A 156 11.82 -2.00 -14.66
C MET A 156 12.76 -1.74 -13.48
N GLY A 157 13.46 -2.78 -13.01
CA GLY A 157 14.52 -2.68 -12.00
C GLY A 157 15.77 -3.50 -12.31
N MET A 158 15.80 -4.23 -13.43
CA MET A 158 16.95 -5.02 -13.88
C MET A 158 17.39 -4.54 -15.26
N SER A 159 18.28 -3.54 -15.24
CA SER A 159 19.36 -3.45 -16.22
C SER A 159 20.59 -4.14 -15.67
#